data_AF-A0A4P6JMB0-F1
#
_entry.id   AF-A0A4P6JMB0-F1
#
_cell.length_a   1.000
_cell.length_b   1.000
_cell.length_c   1.000
_cell.angle_alpha   90.00
_cell.angle_beta   90.00
_cell.angle_gamma   90.00
#
_symmetry.space_group_name_H-M   'P 1'
#
loop_
_entity.id
_entity.type
_entity.pdbx_description
1 polymer ?
#
loop_
_entity_poly.entity_id
_entity_poly.type
_entity_poly.pdbx_seq_one_letter_code
_entity_poly.pdbx_strand_id
1 'polypeptide(L)' 'MKRLSSEAFARIVLNKQLYPYQIEIAEAVIDSVLRGKGLTFSVMLARQMGKNELSAIIETYLLMCMESGSIIKAAPT' A
#
# COMPACT_ATOMS: atom_id res chain seq x y z
N MET A 1 -11.90 -12.37 -10.73
CA MET A 1 -11.58 -12.54 -9.29
C MET A 1 -11.83 -11.21 -8.60
N LYS A 2 -12.64 -11.17 -7.53
CA LYS A 2 -12.92 -9.91 -6.82
C LYS A 2 -11.68 -9.57 -5.97
N ARG A 3 -11.01 -8.45 -6.24
CA ARG A 3 -9.84 -8.01 -5.46
C ARG A 3 -10.30 -7.62 -4.05
N LEU A 4 -9.54 -8.02 -3.03
CA LEU A 4 -9.74 -7.57 -1.66
C LEU A 4 -9.43 -6.07 -1.57
N SER A 5 -10.08 -5.34 -0.65
CA SER A 5 -9.60 -3.99 -0.29
C SER A 5 -8.22 -4.09 0.39
N SER A 6 -7.48 -2.99 0.46
CA SER A 6 -6.15 -2.99 1.12
C SER A 6 -6.25 -3.40 2.59
N GLU A 7 -7.31 -2.96 3.27
CA GLU A 7 -7.61 -3.33 4.66
C GLU A 7 -7.92 -4.83 4.80
N ALA A 8 -8.81 -5.36 3.94
CA ALA A 8 -9.16 -6.77 3.98
C ALA A 8 -7.97 -7.66 3.65
N PHE A 9 -7.13 -7.25 2.70
CA PHE A 9 -5.88 -7.93 2.37
C PHE A 9 -4.91 -7.95 3.55
N ALA A 10 -4.64 -6.79 4.15
CA ALA A 10 -3.76 -6.70 5.32
C ALA A 10 -4.24 -7.62 6.46
N ARG A 11 -5.55 -7.59 6.75
CA ARG A 11 -6.13 -8.38 7.83
C ARG A 11 -6.12 -9.88 7.54
N ILE A 12 -6.57 -10.29 6.35
CA ILE A 12 -6.83 -11.70 6.05
C ILE A 12 -5.56 -12.41 5.57
N VAL A 13 -4.74 -11.74 4.76
CA VAL A 13 -3.56 -12.35 4.12
C VAL A 13 -2.31 -12.16 4.96
N LEU A 14 -2.13 -10.98 5.55
CA LEU A 14 -0.92 -10.63 6.29
C LEU A 14 -1.09 -10.71 7.81
N ASN A 15 -2.32 -10.96 8.30
CA ASN A 15 -2.68 -10.92 9.72
C ASN A 15 -2.26 -9.58 10.39
N LYS A 16 -2.48 -8.47 9.68
CA LYS A 16 -2.16 -7.09 10.11
C LYS A 16 -3.39 -6.20 10.10
N GLN A 17 -3.50 -5.35 11.11
CA GLN A 17 -4.55 -4.33 11.17
C GLN A 17 -3.96 -2.96 10.82
N LEU A 18 -4.54 -2.31 9.82
CA LEU A 18 -4.19 -0.93 9.46
C LEU A 18 -4.97 0.05 10.35
N TYR A 19 -4.30 1.12 10.78
CA TYR A 19 -4.98 2.28 11.36
C TYR A 19 -5.77 3.04 10.28
N PRO A 20 -6.82 3.80 10.64
CA PRO A 20 -7.61 4.56 9.66
C PRO A 20 -6.79 5.46 8.73
N TYR A 21 -5.77 6.16 9.24
CA TYR A 21 -4.89 6.98 8.42
C TYR A 21 -4.04 6.16 7.44
N GLN A 22 -3.65 4.94 7.80
CA GLN A 22 -2.90 4.07 6.91
C GLN A 22 -3.78 3.53 5.78
N ILE A 23 -5.06 3.23 6.07
CA ILE A 23 -6.04 2.80 5.07
C ILE A 23 -6.23 3.92 4.04
N GLU A 24 -6.41 5.16 4.47
CA GLU A 24 -6.58 6.31 3.55
C GLU A 24 -5.39 6.46 2.60
N ILE A 25 -4.16 6.37 3.13
CA ILE A 25 -2.94 6.42 2.32
C ILE A 25 -2.85 5.23 1.36
N ALA A 26 -3.10 4.00 1.86
CA ALA A 26 -3.02 2.78 1.06
C ALA A 26 -4.01 2.80 -0.11
N GLU A 27 -5.28 3.11 0.17
CA GLU A 27 -6.33 3.16 -0.84
C GLU A 27 -6.04 4.23 -1.90
N ALA A 28 -5.55 5.42 -1.49
CA ALA A 28 -5.19 6.47 -2.45
C ALA A 28 -4.06 6.05 -3.40
N VAL A 29 -3.01 5.42 -2.87
CA VAL A 29 -1.88 4.93 -3.67
C VAL A 29 -2.30 3.76 -4.56
N ILE A 30 -2.99 2.76 -4.01
CA ILE A 30 -3.42 1.57 -4.75
C ILE A 30 -4.39 1.95 -5.86
N ASP A 31 -5.36 2.83 -5.60
CA ASP A 31 -6.31 3.29 -6.61
C ASP A 31 -5.60 4.04 -7.76
N SER A 32 -4.60 4.88 -7.44
CA SER A 32 -3.77 5.55 -8.44
C SER A 32 -3.04 4.55 -9.35
N VAL A 33 -2.43 3.52 -8.77
CA VAL A 33 -1.70 2.49 -9.52
C VAL A 33 -2.65 1.64 -10.37
N LEU A 34 -3.70 1.09 -9.76
CA LEU A 34 -4.62 0.18 -10.44
C LEU A 34 -5.42 0.86 -11.57
N ARG A 35 -5.64 2.17 -11.49
CA ARG A 35 -6.30 2.96 -12.53
C ARG A 35 -5.35 3.72 -13.44
N GLY A 36 -4.03 3.57 -13.27
CA GLY A 36 -3.03 4.23 -14.11
C GLY A 36 -3.08 5.76 -14.06
N LYS A 37 -3.36 6.37 -12.90
CA LYS A 37 -3.56 7.83 -12.78
C LYS A 37 -2.26 8.64 -12.83
N GLY A 38 -1.11 8.01 -12.62
CA GLY A 38 0.20 8.69 -12.64
C GLY A 38 0.40 9.73 -11.53
N LEU A 39 -0.33 9.62 -10.41
CA LEU A 39 -0.23 10.58 -9.30
C LEU A 39 1.04 10.37 -8.47
N THR A 40 1.56 11.48 -7.93
CA THR A 40 2.65 11.48 -6.94
C THR A 40 2.10 11.84 -5.57
N PHE A 41 2.46 11.07 -4.54
CA PHE A 41 2.02 11.28 -3.17
C PHE A 41 3.21 11.65 -2.28
N SER A 42 3.03 12.69 -1.46
CA SER A 42 3.92 13.02 -0.35
C SER A 42 3.13 12.91 0.95
N VAL A 43 3.63 12.12 1.89
CA VAL A 43 2.92 11.81 3.13
C VAL A 43 3.82 12.14 4.31
N MET A 44 3.35 13.03 5.19
CA MET A 44 4.01 13.31 6.46
C MET A 44 3.43 12.42 7.55
N LEU A 45 4.29 11.64 8.19
CA LEU A 45 3.94 10.75 9.30
C LEU A 45 4.85 11.05 10.47
N ALA A 46 4.32 11.09 11.69
CA ALA A 46 5.15 11.18 12.88
C ALA A 46 6.00 9.90 13.05
N ARG A 47 7.01 9.99 13.91
CA ARG A 47 7.89 8.85 14.20
C ARG A 47 7.07 7.67 14.76
N GLN A 48 7.42 6.46 14.34
CA GLN A 48 6.76 5.20 14.73
C GLN A 48 5.29 5.04 14.31
N MET A 49 4.79 5.82 13.35
CA MET A 49 3.44 5.60 12.77
C MET A 49 3.38 4.49 11.71
N GLY A 50 4.30 3.52 11.75
CA GLY A 50 4.27 2.38 10.84
C GLY A 50 4.49 2.71 9.36
N LYS A 51 5.26 3.75 9.02
CA LYS A 51 5.51 4.13 7.61
C LYS A 51 6.07 2.98 6.75
N ASN A 52 6.95 2.16 7.33
CA ASN A 52 7.58 1.03 6.64
C ASN A 52 6.62 -0.15 6.50
N GLU A 53 5.77 -0.39 7.51
CA GLU A 53 4.75 -1.43 7.49
C GLU A 53 3.69 -1.12 6.42
N LEU A 54 3.21 0.12 6.38
CA LEU A 54 2.29 0.59 5.35
C LEU A 54 2.89 0.41 3.94
N SER A 55 4.13 0.84 3.73
CA SER A 55 4.84 0.67 2.45
C SER A 55 4.95 -0.81 2.06
N ALA A 56 5.32 -1.71 2.98
CA ALA A 56 5.39 -3.14 2.72
C ALA A 56 4.03 -3.75 2.36
N ILE A 57 2.94 -3.32 3.01
CA ILE A 57 1.58 -3.78 2.71
C ILE A 57 1.16 -3.36 1.30
N ILE A 58 1.39 -2.09 0.93
CA ILE A 58 1.08 -1.58 -0.42
C ILE A 58 1.86 -2.36 -1.48
N GLU A 59 3.17 -2.54 -1.28
CA GLU A 59 4.05 -3.26 -2.20
C GLU A 59 3.57 -4.70 -2.39
N THR A 60 3.28 -5.41 -1.30
CA THR A 60 2.83 -6.81 -1.33
C THR A 60 1.45 -6.94 -1.98
N TYR A 61 0.54 -6.00 -1.70
CA TYR A 61 -0.79 -5.97 -2.33
C TYR A 61 -0.67 -5.84 -3.85
N LEU A 62 0.17 -4.92 -4.33
CA LEU A 62 0.36 -4.67 -5.77
C LEU A 62 1.02 -5.88 -6.45
N LEU A 63 2.05 -6.47 -5.83
CA LEU A 63 2.68 -7.70 -6.33
C LEU A 63 1.71 -8.87 -6.44
N MET A 64 0.72 -8.96 -5.55
CA MET A 64 -0.30 -10.01 -5.61
C MET A 64 -1.39 -9.72 -6.66
N CYS A 65 -1.74 -8.45 -6.87
CA CYS A 65 -2.88 -8.08 -7.72
C CYS A 65 -2.53 -7.82 -9.20
N MET A 66 -1.25 -7.61 -9.51
CA MET A 66 -0.77 -7.27 -10.86
C MET A 66 -0.09 -8.47 -11.52
N GLU A 67 -0.36 -8.67 -12.81
CA GLU A 67 0.21 -9.79 -13.59
C GLU A 67 1.67 -9.53 -13.99
N SER A 68 2.07 -8.26 -14.09
CA SER A 68 3.42 -7.85 -14.46
C SER A 68 3.73 -6.43 -13.95
N GLY A 69 5.01 -6.08 -13.94
CA GLY A 69 5.52 -4.78 -13.53
C GLY A 69 6.71 -4.88 -12.58
N SER A 70 7.28 -3.73 -12.24
CA SER A 70 8.39 -3.63 -11.30
C SER A 70 8.07 -2.57 -10.26
N ILE A 71 8.42 -2.85 -9.01
CA ILE A 71 8.36 -1.89 -7.91
C ILE A 71 9.78 -1.55 -7.48
N ILE A 72 10.08 -0.26 -7.36
CA ILE A 72 11.38 0.22 -6.89
C ILE A 72 11.17 0.87 -5.53
N LYS A 73 11.84 0.33 -4.50
CA LYS A 73 11.85 0.90 -3.16
C LYS A 73 13.22 1.53 -2.90
N ALA A 74 13.24 2.85 -2.80
CA ALA A 74 14.42 3.59 -2.39
C ALA A 74 14.31 3.91 -0.89
N ALA A 75 15.26 3.40 -0.11
CA ALA A 75 15.46 3.79 1.28
C ALA A 75 16.90 4.31 1.40
N PRO A 76 17.12 5.52 1.94
CA PRO A 76 18.45 6.13 1.99
C PRO A 76 19.42 5.44 2.98
N THR A 77 18.94 4.48 3.76
CA THR A 77 19.70 3.70 4.76
C THR A 77 19.10 2.32 4.94
#